data_AF-A0A8J7H5J4-F1
#
_entry.id   AF-A0A8J7H5J4-F1
#
_cell.length_a   1.000
_cell.length_b   1.000
_cell.length_c   1.000
_cell.angle_alpha   90.00
_cell.angle_beta   90.00
_cell.angle_gamma   90.00
#
_symmetry.space_group_name_H-M   'P 1'
#
loop_
_entity.id
_entity.type
_entity.pdbx_description
1 polymer ?
#
loop_
_entity_poly.entity_id
_entity_poly.type
_entity_poly.pdbx_seq_one_letter_code
_entity_poly.pdbx_strand_id
1 'polypeptide(L)'
;MNWARKAKKSVPGEWNMNDMPVIKALEKGETYTYPPTMVHGAMWYKCEKCCKKWRMWLEKGLEDKIQDKLEPDKHKPVPFTIMCKCGGLANHVFWQDDISLGGYRPISEHMSYFKNDPSKDCGVPVVR
;
A
#
# COMPACT_ATOMS: atom_id res chain seq x y z
N MET A 1 -25.36 -44.68 -4.91
CA MET A 1 -23.87 -44.76 -4.81
C MET A 1 -23.26 -43.66 -5.66
N ASN A 2 -22.14 -43.12 -5.17
CA ASN A 2 -21.70 -41.72 -5.28
C ASN A 2 -21.48 -41.11 -6.67
N TRP A 3 -21.85 -39.82 -6.74
CA TRP A 3 -21.35 -38.81 -7.67
C TRP A 3 -19.87 -38.52 -7.41
N ALA A 4 -19.07 -38.38 -8.48
CA ALA A 4 -17.78 -37.69 -8.42
C ALA A 4 -17.69 -36.69 -9.58
N ARG A 5 -18.21 -35.48 -9.36
CA ARG A 5 -17.87 -34.30 -10.17
C ARG A 5 -16.44 -33.89 -9.81
N LYS A 6 -15.53 -33.96 -10.80
CA LYS A 6 -14.16 -33.46 -10.70
C LYS A 6 -14.17 -32.01 -10.23
N ALA A 7 -13.50 -31.72 -9.13
CA ALA A 7 -13.25 -30.37 -8.65
C ALA A 7 -12.43 -29.61 -9.70
N LYS A 8 -12.98 -28.50 -10.21
CA LYS A 8 -12.23 -27.52 -11.00
C LYS A 8 -11.21 -26.89 -10.05
N LYS A 9 -9.92 -27.10 -10.32
CA LYS A 9 -8.84 -26.39 -9.62
C LYS A 9 -8.95 -24.91 -9.98
N SER A 10 -9.23 -24.08 -8.98
CA SER A 10 -9.26 -22.63 -9.11
C SER A 10 -7.88 -22.10 -9.46
N VAL A 11 -7.81 -21.28 -10.50
CA VAL A 11 -6.60 -20.57 -10.94
C VAL A 11 -6.27 -19.52 -9.87
N PRO A 12 -5.01 -19.39 -9.40
CA PRO A 12 -4.67 -18.36 -8.42
C PRO A 12 -4.69 -16.99 -9.10
N GLY A 13 -5.73 -16.18 -8.84
CA GLY A 13 -5.78 -14.81 -9.37
C GLY A 13 -7.18 -14.22 -9.59
N GLU A 14 -8.24 -15.03 -9.67
CA GLU A 14 -9.60 -14.50 -9.72
C GLU A 14 -10.15 -14.29 -8.30
N TRP A 15 -10.02 -13.06 -7.81
CA TRP A 15 -10.70 -12.65 -6.57
C TRP A 15 -12.19 -12.43 -6.88
N ASN A 16 -13.04 -13.36 -6.45
CA ASN A 16 -14.48 -13.20 -6.49
C ASN A 16 -14.90 -12.08 -5.54
N MET A 17 -15.63 -11.09 -6.06
CA MET A 17 -16.11 -9.92 -5.30
C MET A 17 -16.96 -10.33 -4.08
N ASN A 18 -17.64 -11.47 -4.16
CA ASN A 18 -18.45 -12.05 -3.07
C ASN A 18 -17.63 -12.74 -1.97
N ASP A 19 -16.35 -13.01 -2.22
CA ASP A 19 -15.43 -13.57 -1.22
C ASP A 19 -14.65 -12.50 -0.46
N MET A 20 -14.91 -11.22 -0.76
CA MET A 20 -14.36 -10.13 0.04
C MET A 20 -14.87 -10.20 1.48
N PRO A 21 -13.97 -10.13 2.48
CA PRO A 21 -14.35 -10.20 3.90
C PRO A 21 -15.32 -9.09 4.33
N VAL A 22 -15.45 -8.00 3.54
CA VAL A 22 -16.46 -6.94 3.73
C VAL A 22 -17.87 -7.40 3.60
N ILE A 23 -18.18 -8.13 2.52
CA ILE A 23 -19.58 -8.45 2.25
C ILE A 23 -20.10 -9.36 3.36
N LYS A 24 -19.28 -10.31 3.82
CA LYS A 24 -19.59 -11.20 4.94
C LYS A 24 -19.68 -10.48 6.30
N ALA A 25 -18.90 -9.43 6.53
CA ALA A 25 -18.96 -8.64 7.77
C ALA A 25 -20.20 -7.74 7.82
N LEU A 26 -20.55 -7.13 6.68
CA LEU A 26 -21.77 -6.30 6.54
C LEU A 26 -23.04 -7.14 6.71
N GLU A 27 -23.08 -8.36 6.14
CA GLU A 27 -24.20 -9.30 6.31
C GLU A 27 -24.42 -9.75 7.77
N LYS A 28 -23.37 -9.69 8.59
CA LYS A 28 -23.40 -10.08 10.02
C LYS A 28 -23.61 -8.91 10.98
N GLY A 29 -23.79 -7.69 10.47
CA GLY A 29 -23.91 -6.50 11.31
C GLY A 29 -22.63 -6.15 12.08
N GLU A 30 -21.48 -6.65 11.63
CA GLU A 30 -20.17 -6.35 12.20
C GLU A 30 -19.61 -5.07 11.55
N THR A 31 -18.93 -4.23 12.34
CA THR A 31 -18.27 -3.03 11.80
C THR A 31 -17.15 -3.45 10.86
N TYR A 32 -17.32 -3.25 9.56
CA TYR A 32 -16.28 -3.53 8.58
C TYR A 32 -15.17 -2.48 8.63
N THR A 33 -14.00 -2.89 9.08
CA THR A 33 -12.76 -2.14 8.86
C THR A 33 -12.28 -2.45 7.44
N TYR A 34 -11.98 -1.42 6.64
CA TYR A 34 -11.36 -1.60 5.32
C TYR A 34 -10.20 -2.60 5.40
N PRO A 35 -9.96 -3.43 4.35
CA PRO A 35 -8.80 -4.30 4.38
C PRO A 35 -7.60 -3.38 4.61
N PRO A 36 -6.76 -3.64 5.62
CA PRO A 36 -5.73 -2.71 5.99
C PRO A 36 -4.81 -2.50 4.79
N THR A 37 -4.53 -1.23 4.45
CA THR A 37 -3.57 -0.90 3.40
C THR A 37 -2.27 -1.64 3.65
N MET A 38 -1.84 -2.42 2.66
CA MET A 38 -0.66 -3.26 2.77
C MET A 38 0.57 -2.52 2.26
N VAL A 39 1.61 -2.47 3.08
CA VAL A 39 2.86 -1.77 2.79
C VAL A 39 4.04 -2.74 2.78
N HIS A 40 5.08 -2.40 2.02
CA HIS A 40 6.29 -3.23 1.89
C HIS A 40 7.59 -2.50 2.25
N GLY A 41 7.55 -1.19 2.46
CA GLY A 41 8.72 -0.40 2.80
C GLY A 41 8.36 0.97 3.31
N ALA A 42 9.37 1.77 3.67
CA ALA A 42 9.17 3.15 4.08
C ALA A 42 10.39 4.03 3.77
N MET A 43 10.12 5.27 3.41
CA MET A 43 11.12 6.29 3.07
C MET A 43 11.10 7.44 4.08
N TRP A 44 12.26 8.02 4.38
CA TRP A 44 12.37 9.14 5.31
C TRP A 44 12.12 10.50 4.65
N TYR A 45 11.23 11.31 5.22
CA TYR A 45 10.98 12.67 4.76
C TYR A 45 11.30 13.69 5.84
N LYS A 46 11.87 14.83 5.46
CA LYS A 46 12.13 15.97 6.35
C LYS A 46 11.58 17.25 5.74
N CYS A 47 10.75 17.96 6.49
CA CYS A 47 10.26 19.28 6.11
C CYS A 47 11.37 20.33 6.27
N GLU A 48 11.55 21.18 5.26
CA GLU A 48 12.52 22.28 5.30
C GLU A 48 12.07 23.44 6.19
N LYS A 49 10.75 23.61 6.37
CA LYS A 49 10.17 24.73 7.13
C LYS A 49 10.10 24.46 8.63
N CYS A 50 9.49 23.35 9.05
CA CYS A 50 9.31 23.02 10.47
C CYS A 50 10.29 21.97 10.99
N CYS A 51 11.21 21.50 10.15
CA CYS A 51 12.21 20.48 10.48
C CYS A 51 11.67 19.11 10.94
N LYS A 52 10.34 18.90 10.94
CA LYS A 52 9.73 17.61 11.28
C LYS A 52 10.27 16.54 10.33
N LYS A 53 10.67 15.41 10.90
CA LYS A 53 11.09 14.22 10.18
C LYS A 53 10.11 13.09 10.44
N TRP A 54 9.70 12.37 9.41
CA TRP A 54 8.78 11.23 9.53
C TRP A 54 9.01 10.22 8.41
N ARG A 55 8.36 9.06 8.53
CA ARG A 55 8.38 8.02 7.49
C ARG A 55 7.13 8.08 6.64
N MET A 56 7.31 7.93 5.33
CA MET A 56 6.26 7.66 4.37
C MET A 56 6.33 6.19 3.98
N TRP A 57 5.36 5.39 4.41
CA TRP A 57 5.27 3.98 4.04
C TRP A 57 4.80 3.80 2.59
N LEU A 58 5.22 2.72 1.94
CA LEU A 58 4.95 2.42 0.53
C LEU A 58 3.85 1.38 0.42
N GLU A 59 2.67 1.78 -0.05
CA GLU A 59 1.61 0.82 -0.42
C GLU A 59 2.11 -0.12 -1.54
N LYS A 60 1.62 -1.36 -1.53
CA LYS A 60 1.93 -2.38 -2.53
C LYS A 60 1.88 -1.80 -3.96
N GLY A 61 2.91 -2.10 -4.74
CA GLY A 61 3.04 -1.65 -6.13
C GLY A 61 3.63 -0.25 -6.33
N LEU A 62 3.98 0.47 -5.26
CA LEU A 62 4.79 1.70 -5.34
C LEU A 62 6.23 1.40 -4.97
N GLU A 63 7.19 1.72 -5.84
CA GLU A 63 8.62 1.39 -5.62
C GLU A 63 8.85 -0.08 -5.24
N ASP A 64 7.98 -0.97 -5.71
CA ASP A 64 7.88 -2.35 -5.26
C ASP A 64 8.71 -3.27 -6.14
N LYS A 65 9.95 -3.52 -5.72
CA LYS A 65 10.90 -4.38 -6.44
C LYS A 65 10.39 -5.82 -6.64
N ILE A 66 9.45 -6.30 -5.83
CA ILE A 66 8.87 -7.63 -6.03
C ILE A 66 7.90 -7.57 -7.21
N GLN A 67 7.02 -6.57 -7.22
CA GLN A 67 6.08 -6.34 -8.33
C GLN A 67 6.82 -5.99 -9.62
N ASP A 68 7.82 -5.12 -9.57
CA ASP A 68 8.58 -4.66 -10.75
C ASP A 68 9.34 -5.81 -11.43
N LYS A 69 9.72 -6.86 -10.70
CA LYS A 69 10.29 -8.07 -11.30
C LYS A 69 9.27 -8.91 -12.06
N LEU A 70 8.00 -8.86 -11.65
CA LEU A 70 6.91 -9.62 -12.27
C LEU A 70 6.27 -8.84 -13.42
N GLU A 71 6.11 -7.52 -13.24
CA GLU A 71 5.42 -6.60 -14.14
C GLU A 71 6.19 -5.28 -14.26
N PRO A 72 7.37 -5.27 -14.92
CA PRO A 72 8.26 -4.10 -14.97
C PRO A 72 7.60 -2.86 -15.60
N ASP A 73 6.72 -3.06 -16.58
CA ASP A 73 5.99 -1.97 -17.26
C ASP A 73 4.93 -1.30 -16.37
N LYS A 74 4.66 -1.86 -15.18
CA LYS A 74 3.73 -1.31 -14.19
C LYS A 74 4.43 -0.67 -13.00
N HIS A 75 5.75 -0.46 -13.08
CA HIS A 75 6.49 0.24 -12.05
C HIS A 75 5.89 1.63 -11.83
N LYS A 76 5.64 1.96 -10.57
CA LYS A 76 5.02 3.22 -10.19
C LYS A 76 5.85 3.92 -9.11
N PRO A 77 6.40 5.10 -9.39
CA PRO A 77 7.29 5.79 -8.47
C PRO A 77 6.52 6.57 -7.39
N VAL A 78 7.25 7.04 -6.38
CA VAL A 78 6.76 8.02 -5.40
C VAL A 78 7.44 9.39 -5.55
N PRO A 79 6.76 10.49 -5.22
CA PRO A 79 7.33 11.84 -5.39
C PRO A 79 8.43 12.12 -4.38
N PHE A 80 9.60 12.62 -4.81
CA PHE A 80 10.72 12.99 -3.94
C PHE A 80 10.43 14.15 -2.98
N THR A 81 9.45 15.00 -3.33
CA THR A 81 9.05 16.17 -2.55
C THR A 81 7.54 16.15 -2.34
N ILE A 82 7.10 16.36 -1.09
CA ILE A 82 5.68 16.37 -0.69
C ILE A 82 5.36 17.58 0.19
N MET A 83 4.08 17.92 0.30
CA MET A 83 3.62 18.97 1.21
C MET A 83 3.61 18.48 2.65
N CYS A 84 4.21 19.26 3.55
CA CYS A 84 4.08 19.09 5.00
C CYS A 84 2.80 19.75 5.51
N LYS A 85 2.25 19.24 6.61
CA LYS A 85 1.08 19.84 7.29
C LYS A 85 1.29 21.28 7.76
N CYS A 86 2.54 21.73 7.93
CA CYS A 86 2.85 23.13 8.25
C CYS A 86 2.82 24.08 7.03
N GLY A 87 2.52 23.55 5.84
CA GLY A 87 2.51 24.26 4.57
C GLY A 87 3.89 24.40 3.90
N GLY A 88 4.95 23.84 4.47
CA GLY A 88 6.28 23.78 3.81
C GLY A 88 6.46 22.54 2.95
N LEU A 89 7.54 22.47 2.18
CA LEU A 89 7.91 21.28 1.43
C LEU A 89 8.73 20.32 2.30
N ALA A 90 8.60 19.03 2.05
CA ALA A 90 9.37 17.98 2.68
C ALA A 90 9.97 17.07 1.62
N ASN A 91 11.27 16.80 1.77
CA ASN A 91 12.06 16.06 0.80
C ASN A 91 12.45 14.69 1.37
N HIS A 92 12.60 13.71 0.48
CA HIS A 92 13.20 12.42 0.81
C HIS A 92 14.66 12.64 1.22
N VAL A 93 15.01 12.12 2.40
CA VAL A 93 16.32 12.22 3.04
C VAL A 93 16.70 10.85 3.60
N PHE A 94 17.96 10.64 4.01
CA PHE A 94 18.41 9.39 4.63
C PHE A 94 18.12 8.12 3.81
N TRP A 95 18.39 8.17 2.50
CA TRP A 95 18.18 7.08 1.55
C TRP A 95 18.75 5.73 1.99
N GLN A 96 19.88 5.74 2.71
CA GLN A 96 20.54 4.54 3.22
C GLN A 96 19.78 3.89 4.40
N ASP A 97 18.90 4.65 5.05
CA ASP A 97 18.10 4.22 6.22
C ASP A 97 16.64 3.92 5.86
N ASP A 98 16.33 3.85 4.56
CA ASP A 98 15.01 3.44 4.09
C ASP A 98 14.74 1.97 4.46
N ILE A 99 13.47 1.68 4.76
CA ILE A 99 13.04 0.35 5.17
C ILE A 99 12.56 -0.42 3.96
N SER A 100 13.11 -1.62 3.77
CA SER A 100 12.51 -2.67 2.95
C SER A 100 12.04 -3.79 3.87
N LEU A 101 10.76 -4.12 3.81
CA LEU A 101 10.21 -5.29 4.48
C LEU A 101 10.44 -6.52 3.59
N GLY A 102 10.62 -7.69 4.19
CA GLY A 102 10.68 -8.97 3.46
C GLY A 102 9.32 -9.46 2.91
N GLY A 103 8.28 -8.62 2.96
CA GLY A 103 6.92 -8.94 2.54
C GLY A 103 5.92 -7.85 2.94
N TYR A 104 4.67 -8.03 2.53
CA TYR A 104 3.61 -7.06 2.77
C TYR A 104 3.08 -7.15 4.21
N ARG A 105 2.86 -5.99 4.84
CA ARG A 105 2.29 -5.89 6.19
C ARG A 105 1.20 -4.82 6.24
N PRO A 106 0.17 -4.97 7.09
CA PRO A 106 -0.83 -3.93 7.29
C PRO A 106 -0.19 -2.69 7.92
N ILE A 107 -0.55 -1.51 7.42
CA ILE A 107 -0.13 -0.24 8.02
C ILE A 107 -1.03 0.14 9.20
N SER A 108 -0.45 0.77 10.22
CA SER A 108 -1.19 1.36 11.33
C SER A 108 -1.90 2.66 10.93
N GLU A 109 -3.04 2.94 11.57
CA GLU A 109 -3.86 4.13 11.30
C GLU A 109 -3.10 5.45 11.48
N HIS A 110 -2.09 5.54 12.34
CA HIS A 110 -1.39 6.81 12.60
C HIS A 110 -0.13 7.02 11.73
N MET A 111 0.15 6.10 10.80
CA MET A 111 1.34 6.19 9.95
C MET A 111 1.04 6.87 8.62
N SER A 112 1.94 7.76 8.18
CA SER A 112 1.86 8.41 6.88
C SER A 112 2.33 7.46 5.77
N TYR A 113 1.72 7.52 4.59
CA TYR A 113 2.03 6.59 3.51
C TYR A 113 1.75 7.19 2.14
N PHE A 114 2.26 6.53 1.09
CA PHE A 114 1.87 6.79 -0.28
C PHE A 114 0.78 5.82 -0.68
N LYS A 115 -0.37 6.36 -1.08
CA LYS A 115 -1.50 5.61 -1.60
C LYS A 115 -1.26 5.25 -3.06
N ASN A 116 -1.45 3.98 -3.42
CA ASN A 116 -1.42 3.52 -4.80
C ASN A 116 -2.79 3.75 -5.47
N ASP A 117 -3.00 4.97 -5.96
CA ASP A 117 -4.25 5.32 -6.65
C ASP A 117 -4.16 4.98 -8.15
N PRO A 118 -4.98 4.06 -8.71
CA PRO A 118 -4.88 3.65 -10.11
C PRO A 118 -5.07 4.78 -11.12
N SER A 119 -5.69 5.90 -10.73
CA SER A 119 -5.89 7.07 -11.59
C SER A 119 -4.68 7.99 -11.69
N LYS A 120 -3.60 7.69 -10.97
CA LYS A 120 -2.38 8.49 -10.89
C LYS A 120 -1.18 7.67 -11.33
N ASP A 121 -0.23 8.34 -11.97
CA ASP A 121 1.03 7.72 -12.41
C ASP A 121 2.08 7.65 -11.30
N CYS A 122 1.83 8.26 -10.14
CA CYS A 122 2.71 8.24 -8.98
C CYS A 122 1.95 8.00 -7.67
N GLY A 123 2.67 7.63 -6.61
CA GLY A 123 2.12 7.47 -5.28
C GLY A 123 1.56 8.79 -4.72
N VAL A 124 0.33 8.75 -4.18
CA VAL A 124 -0.34 9.93 -3.62
C VAL A 124 -0.02 10.05 -2.13
N PRO A 125 0.60 11.13 -1.65
CA PRO A 125 0.97 11.26 -0.23
C PRO A 125 -0.28 11.42 0.66
N VAL A 126 -0.37 10.56 1.68
CA VAL A 126 -1.34 10.65 2.78
C VAL A 126 -0.57 10.91 4.06
N VAL A 127 -0.45 12.20 4.42
CA VAL A 127 0.28 12.64 5.61
C VAL A 127 -0.66 12.64 6.82
N ARG A 128 -0.33 11.86 7.84
CA ARG A 128 -1.08 11.71 9.10
C ARG A 128 -0.37 12.39 10.27
#